data_AF-A0A7C3MHW0-F1
#
_entry.id   AF-A0A7C3MHW0-F1
#
_cell.length_a   1.000
_cell.length_b   1.000
_cell.length_c   1.000
_cell.angle_alpha   90.00
_cell.angle_beta   90.00
_cell.angle_gamma   90.00
#
_symmetry.space_group_name_H-M   'P 1'
#
loop_
_entity.id
_entity.type
_entity.pdbx_description
1 polymer ?
#
loop_
_entity_poly.entity_id
_entity_poly.type
_entity_poly.pdbx_seq_one_letter_code
_entity_poly.pdbx_strand_id
1 'polypeptide(L)'
;MNGVMRGRTILMLSVLLNLALCIAFLLYHKRMTQKLADALQAQTIITNQIKTNVVVRRQFFSWREIESPDYPTYIANLREIGCPESTIRDIIVADVNQLFALRRATEVITPAQEWWRTEPDPETVRAAEEKLRALEEERRALLTKLLGPGWETAEAALPQLPQQARANVVLDGPVLGVMPAEVKQAVMSIANRAQERIQAYIEEQRKAGRDPDQFELARLRQQTRAELAEILSPQQLEEFLLRYSDTAQRLRQQLAELKFFNPTPEEFRAMFHAWDNVEQRILRDYTADTPEAAQARRALEAQREDAIRNALGPQRYAEYRKLQDPVYRDAVAGALKAGVPTAAQALYEISQTTAAELERIKQDPTLTDAQREIEIRKVELEQSKATALALGQAIIEEPPPMPPVLVQYNMGPFDTLQNVAARFGVSVNEIVSANPGMDPNRLKPGDMIYVPLPRVTR
;
A
#
# COMPACT_ATOMS: atom_id res chain seq x y z
N MET A 1 82.37 45.03 -55.17
CA MET A 1 82.21 46.10 -54.15
C MET A 1 80.90 46.86 -54.38
N ASN A 2 79.71 46.29 -54.06
CA ASN A 2 78.41 47.00 -54.21
C ASN A 2 77.27 46.47 -53.28
N GLY A 3 77.59 45.79 -52.17
CA GLY A 3 76.59 45.17 -51.28
C GLY A 3 76.23 45.95 -50.01
N VAL A 4 77.13 46.77 -49.48
CA VAL A 4 76.98 47.36 -48.13
C VAL A 4 76.22 48.71 -48.13
N MET A 5 76.16 49.43 -49.26
CA MET A 5 75.38 50.69 -49.36
C MET A 5 73.87 50.50 -49.57
N ARG A 6 73.40 49.33 -50.02
CA ARG A 6 71.96 49.08 -50.28
C ARG A 6 71.15 48.74 -49.02
N GLY A 7 71.78 48.21 -47.96
CA GLY A 7 71.08 47.88 -46.71
C GLY A 7 70.67 49.11 -45.90
N ARG A 8 71.53 50.15 -45.86
CA ARG A 8 71.27 51.39 -45.11
C ARG A 8 70.17 52.24 -45.72
N THR A 9 70.06 52.28 -47.05
CA THR A 9 69.01 53.03 -47.75
C THR A 9 67.64 52.38 -47.59
N ILE A 10 67.55 51.04 -47.59
CA ILE A 10 66.31 50.29 -47.35
C ILE A 10 65.83 50.46 -45.90
N LEU A 11 66.75 50.46 -44.92
CA LEU A 11 66.43 50.69 -43.51
C LEU A 11 65.92 52.12 -43.27
N MET A 12 66.57 53.14 -43.85
CA MET A 12 66.13 54.54 -43.78
C MET A 12 64.74 54.73 -44.43
N LEU A 13 64.47 54.06 -45.57
CA LEU A 13 63.16 54.10 -46.21
C LEU A 13 62.07 53.46 -45.34
N SER A 14 62.37 52.34 -44.69
CA SER A 14 61.44 51.65 -43.77
C SER A 14 61.13 52.50 -42.54
N VAL A 15 62.13 53.17 -41.95
CA VAL A 15 61.92 54.06 -40.81
C VAL A 15 61.06 55.27 -41.19
N LEU A 16 61.32 55.89 -42.34
CA LEU A 16 60.51 57.01 -42.83
C LEU A 16 59.08 56.59 -43.15
N LEU A 17 58.87 55.40 -43.71
CA LEU A 17 57.54 54.88 -44.00
C LEU A 17 56.74 54.59 -42.72
N ASN A 18 57.37 54.01 -41.70
CA ASN A 18 56.74 53.78 -40.40
C ASN A 18 56.42 55.09 -39.67
N LEU A 19 57.29 56.10 -39.78
CA LEU A 19 57.02 57.43 -39.22
C LEU A 19 55.82 58.09 -39.90
N ALA A 20 55.73 58.00 -41.24
CA ALA A 20 54.61 58.51 -42.01
C ALA A 20 53.29 57.79 -41.66
N LEU A 21 53.33 56.47 -41.48
CA LEU A 21 52.16 55.69 -41.03
C LEU A 21 51.74 56.07 -39.61
N CYS A 22 52.68 56.31 -38.70
CA CYS A 22 52.38 56.74 -37.34
C CYS A 22 51.73 58.14 -37.32
N ILE A 23 52.23 59.08 -38.13
CA ILE A 23 51.64 60.41 -38.28
C ILE A 23 50.24 60.31 -38.92
N ALA A 24 50.07 59.49 -39.94
CA ALA A 24 48.76 59.25 -40.57
C ALA A 24 47.75 58.64 -39.58
N PHE A 25 48.20 57.70 -38.75
CA PHE A 25 47.38 57.09 -37.69
C PHE A 25 46.96 58.13 -36.63
N LEU A 26 47.89 58.97 -36.17
CA LEU A 26 47.57 60.04 -35.21
C LEU A 26 46.60 61.07 -35.79
N LEU A 27 46.76 61.46 -37.06
CA LEU A 27 45.84 62.37 -37.73
C LEU A 27 44.46 61.74 -37.96
N TYR A 28 44.41 60.45 -38.29
CA TYR A 28 43.17 59.70 -38.39
C TYR A 28 42.45 59.62 -37.04
N HIS A 29 43.18 59.31 -35.97
CA HIS A 29 42.62 59.22 -34.62
C HIS A 29 42.13 60.59 -34.11
N LYS A 30 42.85 61.67 -34.41
CA LYS A 30 42.42 63.05 -34.11
C LYS A 30 41.15 63.44 -34.87
N ARG A 31 41.02 63.06 -36.14
CA ARG A 31 39.79 63.27 -36.93
C ARG A 31 38.62 62.42 -36.43
N MET A 32 38.88 61.19 -36.01
CA MET A 32 37.84 60.29 -35.48
C MET A 32 37.33 60.80 -34.13
N THR A 33 38.21 61.25 -33.25
CA THR A 33 37.85 61.86 -31.96
C THR A 33 37.11 63.18 -32.13
N GLN A 34 37.47 64.02 -33.11
CA GLN A 34 36.67 65.21 -33.47
C GLN A 34 35.29 64.84 -34.02
N LYS A 35 35.17 63.85 -34.92
CA LYS A 35 33.86 63.38 -35.40
C LYS A 35 32.98 62.81 -34.27
N LEU A 36 33.58 62.12 -33.29
CA LEU A 36 32.87 61.62 -32.12
C LEU A 36 32.44 62.77 -31.20
N ALA A 37 33.28 63.78 -30.99
CA ALA A 37 32.94 64.97 -30.22
C ALA A 37 31.84 65.80 -30.91
N ASP A 38 31.90 65.99 -32.22
CA ASP A 38 30.88 66.67 -33.01
C ASP A 38 29.56 65.88 -33.03
N ALA A 39 29.61 64.53 -33.09
CA ALA A 39 28.43 63.68 -32.98
C ALA A 39 27.80 63.71 -31.58
N LEU A 40 28.62 63.80 -30.53
CA LEU A 40 28.17 63.95 -29.14
C LEU A 40 27.59 65.35 -28.88
N GLN A 41 28.13 66.41 -29.49
CA GLN A 41 27.59 67.77 -29.41
C GLN A 41 26.34 67.97 -30.27
N ALA A 42 26.24 67.29 -31.42
CA ALA A 42 25.04 67.31 -32.28
C ALA A 42 23.84 66.56 -31.68
N GLN A 43 24.06 65.74 -30.64
CA GLN A 43 22.98 65.07 -29.88
C GLN A 43 22.43 65.88 -28.71
N THR A 44 22.98 67.05 -28.38
CA THR A 44 22.59 67.79 -27.15
C THR A 44 21.67 69.00 -27.35
N ILE A 45 21.02 69.17 -28.52
CA ILE A 45 19.99 70.21 -28.71
C ILE A 45 18.77 69.66 -29.45
N ILE A 46 17.97 68.85 -28.75
CA ILE A 46 16.50 68.81 -28.93
C ILE A 46 15.88 68.69 -27.54
N THR A 47 15.88 69.78 -26.78
CA THR A 47 14.95 69.92 -25.65
C THR A 47 13.58 70.26 -26.19
N ASN A 48 12.83 69.23 -26.59
CA ASN A 48 11.37 69.31 -26.48
C ASN A 48 11.07 69.40 -24.99
N GLN A 49 10.46 70.51 -24.57
CA GLN A 49 9.87 70.62 -23.24
C GLN A 49 8.72 69.62 -23.11
N ILE A 50 9.05 68.37 -22.80
CA ILE A 50 8.11 67.45 -22.18
C ILE A 50 8.03 67.90 -20.73
N LYS A 51 6.91 68.52 -20.34
CA LYS A 51 6.52 68.59 -18.93
C LYS A 51 6.30 67.15 -18.47
N THR A 52 7.36 66.48 -18.04
CA THR A 52 7.23 65.21 -17.34
C THR A 52 6.70 65.58 -15.96
N ASN A 53 5.45 65.23 -15.67
CA ASN A 53 5.02 65.08 -14.29
C ASN A 53 5.95 64.03 -13.67
N VAL A 54 7.02 64.48 -13.00
CA VAL A 54 7.83 63.61 -12.15
C VAL A 54 6.96 63.31 -10.94
N VAL A 55 6.14 62.27 -11.07
CA VAL A 55 5.57 61.58 -9.93
C VAL A 55 6.75 60.90 -9.25
N VAL A 56 7.08 61.31 -8.03
CA VAL A 56 8.02 60.60 -7.16
C VAL A 56 7.43 59.20 -6.94
N ARG A 57 7.81 58.22 -7.76
CA ARG A 57 7.54 56.80 -7.48
C ARG A 57 8.35 56.45 -6.23
N ARG A 58 7.69 55.95 -5.19
CA ARG A 58 8.33 55.40 -3.97
C ARG A 58 9.53 54.55 -4.40
N GLN A 59 10.73 54.96 -3.99
CA GLN A 59 11.98 54.50 -4.61
C GLN A 59 12.44 53.12 -4.12
N PHE A 60 11.70 52.46 -3.21
CA PHE A 60 11.91 51.07 -2.84
C PHE A 60 10.57 50.41 -2.52
N PHE A 61 9.92 49.81 -3.53
CA PHE A 61 8.78 48.94 -3.29
C PHE A 61 9.26 47.68 -2.58
N SER A 62 8.71 47.37 -1.40
CA SER A 62 8.94 46.12 -0.69
C SER A 62 7.63 45.40 -0.47
N TRP A 63 7.58 44.11 -0.80
CA TRP A 63 6.41 43.26 -0.54
C TRP A 63 6.04 43.22 0.94
N ARG A 64 7.01 43.40 1.85
CA ARG A 64 6.79 43.50 3.30
C ARG A 64 5.92 44.67 3.73
N GLU A 65 5.79 45.71 2.90
CA GLU A 65 4.92 46.85 3.20
C GLU A 65 3.45 46.58 2.85
N ILE A 66 3.19 45.52 2.08
CA ILE A 66 1.87 45.19 1.54
C ILE A 66 1.34 43.91 2.17
N GLU A 67 2.19 42.89 2.29
CA GLU A 67 1.88 41.63 2.94
C GLU A 67 1.49 41.84 4.40
N SER A 68 0.33 41.29 4.78
CA SER A 68 -0.16 41.29 6.15
C SER A 68 -0.71 39.91 6.48
N PRO A 69 -0.50 39.38 7.69
CA PRO A 69 -1.16 38.16 8.15
C PRO A 69 -2.68 38.33 8.27
N ASP A 70 -3.18 39.57 8.35
CA ASP A 70 -4.60 39.88 8.28
C ASP A 70 -5.03 40.10 6.82
N TYR A 71 -5.79 39.16 6.27
CA TYR A 71 -6.23 39.19 4.88
C TYR A 71 -7.02 40.46 4.48
N PRO A 72 -7.97 40.99 5.28
CA PRO A 72 -8.61 42.27 4.99
C PRO A 72 -7.62 43.42 4.82
N THR A 73 -6.62 43.53 5.71
CA THR A 73 -5.55 44.52 5.60
C THR A 73 -4.69 44.27 4.37
N TYR A 74 -4.32 43.02 4.07
CA TYR A 74 -3.54 42.67 2.89
C TYR A 74 -4.25 43.06 1.59
N ILE A 75 -5.55 42.76 1.47
CA ILE A 75 -6.38 43.14 0.33
C ILE A 75 -6.47 44.67 0.20
N ALA A 76 -6.65 45.39 1.31
CA ALA A 76 -6.68 46.86 1.30
C ALA A 76 -5.35 47.45 0.79
N ASN A 77 -4.22 46.93 1.26
CA ASN A 77 -2.89 47.36 0.80
C ASN A 77 -2.69 47.09 -0.71
N LEU A 78 -3.14 45.93 -1.21
CA LEU A 78 -3.09 45.59 -2.63
C LEU A 78 -3.96 46.53 -3.49
N ARG A 79 -5.13 46.92 -2.99
CA ARG A 79 -5.99 47.91 -3.67
C ARG A 79 -5.36 49.29 -3.67
N GLU A 80 -4.73 49.70 -2.57
CA GLU A 80 -4.09 51.02 -2.43
C GLU A 80 -2.98 51.24 -3.47
N ILE A 81 -2.23 50.19 -3.81
CA ILE A 81 -1.19 50.26 -4.85
C ILE A 81 -1.73 50.14 -6.29
N GLY A 82 -3.05 50.00 -6.46
CA GLY A 82 -3.71 49.90 -7.77
C GLY A 82 -3.65 48.51 -8.41
N CYS A 83 -3.54 47.44 -7.62
CA CYS A 83 -3.57 46.07 -8.14
C CYS A 83 -4.97 45.75 -8.74
N PRO A 84 -5.07 45.17 -9.95
CA PRO A 84 -6.36 44.75 -10.51
C PRO A 84 -7.08 43.73 -9.63
N GLU A 85 -8.41 43.82 -9.50
CA GLU A 85 -9.19 42.91 -8.64
C GLU A 85 -9.03 41.42 -9.03
N SER A 86 -8.81 41.11 -10.32
CA SER A 86 -8.50 39.76 -10.76
C SER A 86 -7.17 39.25 -10.18
N THR A 87 -6.14 40.10 -10.19
CA THR A 87 -4.82 39.77 -9.64
C THR A 87 -4.86 39.68 -8.11
N ILE A 88 -5.63 40.54 -7.44
CA ILE A 88 -5.88 40.42 -5.99
C ILE A 88 -6.52 39.07 -5.68
N ARG A 89 -7.55 38.66 -6.45
CA ARG A 89 -8.19 37.35 -6.29
C ARG A 89 -7.17 36.21 -6.44
N ASP A 90 -6.35 36.25 -7.48
CA ASP A 90 -5.36 35.19 -7.74
C ASP A 90 -4.32 35.08 -6.61
N ILE A 91 -3.83 36.21 -6.10
CA ILE A 91 -2.87 36.27 -4.99
C ILE A 91 -3.49 35.68 -3.72
N ILE A 92 -4.70 36.13 -3.35
CA ILE A 92 -5.36 35.67 -2.11
C ILE A 92 -5.77 34.21 -2.20
N VAL A 93 -6.26 33.75 -3.35
CA VAL A 93 -6.59 32.33 -3.57
C VAL A 93 -5.33 31.47 -3.43
N ALA A 94 -4.21 31.88 -4.05
CA ALA A 94 -2.94 31.16 -3.95
C ALA A 94 -2.43 31.07 -2.51
N ASP A 95 -2.45 32.18 -1.77
CA ASP A 95 -1.95 32.23 -0.39
C ASP A 95 -2.82 31.42 0.58
N VAL A 96 -4.15 31.55 0.49
CA VAL A 96 -5.08 30.72 1.28
C VAL A 96 -4.93 29.24 0.92
N ASN A 97 -4.73 28.90 -0.36
CA ASN A 97 -4.47 27.53 -0.77
C ASN A 97 -3.17 26.98 -0.15
N GLN A 98 -2.12 27.80 -0.05
CA GLN A 98 -0.87 27.43 0.62
C GLN A 98 -1.07 27.23 2.13
N LEU A 99 -1.80 28.13 2.79
CA LEU A 99 -2.16 28.00 4.20
C LEU A 99 -2.91 26.68 4.48
N PHE A 100 -3.94 26.38 3.69
CA PHE A 100 -4.72 25.17 3.86
C PHE A 100 -3.98 23.91 3.39
N ALA A 101 -3.01 24.02 2.47
CA ALA A 101 -2.11 22.92 2.15
C ALA A 101 -1.23 22.54 3.34
N LEU A 102 -0.68 23.53 4.05
CA LEU A 102 0.07 23.31 5.30
C LEU A 102 -0.83 22.70 6.37
N ARG A 103 -2.02 23.27 6.60
CA ARG A 103 -2.97 22.74 7.59
C ARG A 103 -3.39 21.30 7.29
N ARG A 104 -3.66 20.95 6.03
CA ARG A 104 -3.94 19.56 5.65
C ARG A 104 -2.75 18.65 5.95
N ALA A 105 -1.53 19.09 5.66
CA ALA A 105 -0.33 18.30 5.92
C ALA A 105 -0.05 18.11 7.42
N THR A 106 -0.48 19.03 8.29
CA THR A 106 -0.22 18.97 9.74
C THR A 106 -1.38 18.44 10.57
N GLU A 107 -2.63 18.71 10.18
CA GLU A 107 -3.83 18.42 10.97
C GLU A 107 -4.54 17.13 10.56
N VAL A 108 -4.24 16.58 9.37
CA VAL A 108 -4.87 15.36 8.87
C VAL A 108 -3.94 14.17 9.09
N ILE A 109 -4.38 13.24 9.92
CA ILE A 109 -3.76 11.91 10.01
C ILE A 109 -4.24 11.14 8.79
N THR A 110 -3.35 10.88 7.85
CA THR A 110 -3.70 10.20 6.60
C THR A 110 -3.54 8.68 6.76
N PRO A 111 -4.34 7.88 6.03
CA PRO A 111 -4.12 6.44 5.92
C PRO A 111 -2.70 6.06 5.46
N ALA A 112 -2.05 6.94 4.69
CA ALA A 112 -0.67 6.76 4.25
C ALA A 112 0.35 6.75 5.41
N GLN A 113 0.00 7.29 6.58
CA GLN A 113 0.83 7.22 7.78
C GLN A 113 0.79 5.84 8.43
N GLU A 114 -0.23 5.02 8.15
CA GLU A 114 -0.31 3.62 8.59
C GLU A 114 0.49 2.70 7.65
N TRP A 115 1.72 3.10 7.34
CA TRP A 115 2.58 2.45 6.36
C TRP A 115 2.95 1.00 6.71
N TRP A 116 2.67 0.53 7.92
CA TRP A 116 2.85 -0.87 8.33
C TRP A 116 1.64 -1.76 8.00
N ARG A 117 0.53 -1.18 7.51
CA ARG A 117 -0.70 -1.90 7.13
C ARG A 117 -0.86 -1.98 5.62
N THR A 118 -1.54 -3.03 5.15
CA THR A 118 -2.01 -3.12 3.76
C THR A 118 -3.36 -2.44 3.59
N GLU A 119 -4.26 -2.65 4.55
CA GLU A 119 -5.55 -1.98 4.63
C GLU A 119 -5.51 -1.02 5.84
N PRO A 120 -5.74 0.29 5.61
CA PRO A 120 -5.77 1.25 6.70
C PRO A 120 -6.98 1.01 7.60
N ASP A 121 -6.89 1.42 8.86
CA ASP A 121 -7.99 1.34 9.80
C ASP A 121 -9.20 2.13 9.27
N PRO A 122 -10.38 1.50 9.12
CA PRO A 122 -11.60 2.18 8.67
C PRO A 122 -11.93 3.44 9.47
N GLU A 123 -11.62 3.46 10.77
CA GLU A 123 -11.83 4.66 11.61
C GLU A 123 -10.84 5.77 11.25
N THR A 124 -9.57 5.44 11.01
CA THR A 124 -8.56 6.40 10.52
C THR A 124 -8.98 6.99 9.16
N VAL A 125 -9.47 6.15 8.23
CA VAL A 125 -9.97 6.60 6.92
C VAL A 125 -11.14 7.57 7.09
N ARG A 126 -12.15 7.22 7.90
CA ARG A 126 -13.30 8.07 8.17
C ARG A 126 -12.91 9.40 8.81
N ALA A 127 -12.07 9.37 9.84
CA ALA A 127 -11.60 10.56 10.53
C ALA A 127 -10.80 11.49 9.59
N ALA A 128 -9.95 10.92 8.72
CA ALA A 128 -9.21 11.68 7.72
C ALA A 128 -10.15 12.36 6.71
N GLU A 129 -11.16 11.63 6.21
CA GLU A 129 -12.15 12.18 5.30
C GLU A 129 -12.97 13.30 5.93
N GLU A 130 -13.45 13.12 7.16
CA GLU A 130 -14.20 14.13 7.90
C GLU A 130 -13.36 15.40 8.12
N LYS A 131 -12.10 15.24 8.53
CA LYS A 131 -11.19 16.37 8.74
C LYS A 131 -10.85 17.10 7.44
N LEU A 132 -10.64 16.37 6.34
CA LEU A 132 -10.42 16.95 5.02
C LEU A 132 -11.63 17.75 4.53
N ARG A 133 -12.85 17.24 4.74
CA ARG A 133 -14.10 17.95 4.40
C ARG A 133 -14.24 19.24 5.21
N ALA A 134 -14.03 19.17 6.53
CA ALA A 134 -14.06 20.35 7.40
C ALA A 134 -13.04 21.42 6.98
N LEU A 135 -11.80 21.05 6.68
CA LEU A 135 -10.79 22.00 6.21
C LEU A 135 -11.16 22.62 4.85
N GLU A 136 -11.78 21.86 3.96
CA GLU A 136 -12.24 22.36 2.67
C GLU A 136 -13.43 23.32 2.83
N GLU A 137 -14.37 23.04 3.74
CA GLU A 137 -15.47 23.95 4.09
C GLU A 137 -14.95 25.25 4.71
N GLU A 138 -14.01 25.17 5.65
CA GLU A 138 -13.34 26.34 6.24
C GLU A 138 -12.62 27.19 5.17
N ARG A 139 -11.90 26.54 4.25
CA ARG A 139 -11.21 27.21 3.14
C ARG A 139 -12.19 27.97 2.27
N ARG A 140 -13.28 27.32 1.85
CA ARG A 140 -14.31 27.93 1.01
C ARG A 140 -15.04 29.07 1.73
N ALA A 141 -15.36 28.89 3.01
CA ALA A 141 -15.98 29.93 3.82
C ALA A 141 -15.06 31.16 3.95
N LEU A 142 -13.76 30.94 4.17
CA LEU A 142 -12.77 32.02 4.23
C LEU A 142 -12.68 32.77 2.89
N LEU A 143 -12.53 32.05 1.77
CA LEU A 143 -12.43 32.67 0.45
C LEU A 143 -13.71 33.41 0.06
N THR A 144 -14.88 32.85 0.36
CA THR A 144 -16.18 33.50 0.15
C THR A 144 -16.31 34.77 0.97
N LYS A 145 -15.82 34.76 2.22
CA LYS A 145 -15.81 35.94 3.09
C LYS A 145 -14.87 37.03 2.57
N LEU A 146 -13.71 36.65 2.03
CA LEU A 146 -12.68 37.60 1.58
C LEU A 146 -12.97 38.19 0.19
N LEU A 147 -13.47 37.38 -0.73
CA LEU A 147 -13.55 37.70 -2.16
C LEU A 147 -14.98 37.79 -2.69
N GLY A 148 -15.98 37.45 -1.84
CA GLY A 148 -17.39 37.41 -2.21
C GLY A 148 -17.80 36.13 -2.94
N PRO A 149 -19.09 35.93 -3.23
CA PRO A 149 -19.57 34.77 -3.98
C PRO A 149 -19.00 34.77 -5.41
N GLY A 150 -18.70 33.57 -5.95
CA GLY A 150 -18.22 33.40 -7.32
C GLY A 150 -16.69 33.46 -7.50
N TRP A 151 -15.91 33.56 -6.42
CA TRP A 151 -14.45 33.41 -6.46
C TRP A 151 -14.01 32.06 -7.08
N GLU A 152 -14.85 31.03 -6.97
CA GLU A 152 -14.67 29.67 -7.50
C GLU A 152 -14.49 29.64 -9.02
N THR A 153 -15.03 30.63 -9.75
CA THR A 153 -14.85 30.73 -11.21
C THR A 153 -13.39 30.97 -11.61
N ALA A 154 -12.60 31.59 -10.73
CA ALA A 154 -11.16 31.75 -10.92
C ALA A 154 -10.38 30.46 -10.54
N GLU A 155 -10.84 29.71 -9.53
CA GLU A 155 -10.25 28.41 -9.17
C GLU A 155 -10.46 27.36 -10.26
N ALA A 156 -11.61 27.36 -10.93
CA ALA A 156 -11.88 26.50 -12.09
C ALA A 156 -11.03 26.85 -13.33
N ALA A 157 -10.52 28.10 -13.41
CA ALA A 157 -9.71 28.60 -14.52
C ALA A 157 -8.20 28.44 -14.31
N LEU A 158 -7.75 28.23 -13.06
CA LEU A 158 -6.39 27.78 -12.80
C LEU A 158 -6.26 26.36 -13.37
N PRO A 159 -5.22 26.04 -14.16
CA PRO A 159 -4.90 24.65 -14.39
C PRO A 159 -4.76 24.04 -13.01
N GLN A 160 -5.62 23.07 -12.66
CA GLN A 160 -5.47 22.32 -11.42
C GLN A 160 -4.00 21.95 -11.38
N LEU A 161 -3.24 22.55 -10.45
CA LEU A 161 -1.84 22.19 -10.21
C LEU A 161 -1.88 20.67 -10.25
N PRO A 162 -1.21 20.01 -11.21
CA PRO A 162 -1.43 18.59 -11.45
C PRO A 162 -1.27 17.95 -10.09
N GLN A 163 -2.38 17.42 -9.53
CA GLN A 163 -2.44 16.87 -8.16
C GLN A 163 -1.22 15.99 -8.01
N GLN A 164 -0.14 16.53 -7.42
CA GLN A 164 1.26 16.17 -7.70
C GLN A 164 1.33 14.84 -8.42
N ALA A 165 1.26 14.90 -9.76
CA ALA A 165 0.85 13.80 -10.61
C ALA A 165 1.40 12.47 -10.10
N ARG A 166 0.58 11.71 -9.36
CA ARG A 166 0.80 10.32 -8.95
C ARG A 166 2.28 9.97 -8.73
N ALA A 167 2.98 10.71 -7.87
CA ALA A 167 4.24 10.19 -7.37
C ALA A 167 3.88 8.93 -6.57
N ASN A 168 4.38 7.76 -6.98
CA ASN A 168 4.25 6.52 -6.23
C ASN A 168 4.90 6.59 -4.81
N VAL A 169 5.49 7.74 -4.47
CA VAL A 169 6.23 8.01 -3.25
C VAL A 169 5.70 9.31 -2.62
N VAL A 170 5.03 9.17 -1.48
CA VAL A 170 4.54 10.28 -0.65
C VAL A 170 5.52 10.54 0.50
N LEU A 171 6.18 11.69 0.51
CA LEU A 171 7.16 12.05 1.53
C LEU A 171 6.53 12.90 2.63
N ASP A 172 5.83 12.23 3.56
CA ASP A 172 5.12 12.84 4.68
C ASP A 172 5.57 12.29 6.06
N GLY A 173 4.88 12.69 7.13
CA GLY A 173 5.19 12.29 8.50
C GLY A 173 6.41 12.98 9.11
N PRO A 174 6.79 12.63 10.34
CA PRO A 174 7.78 13.36 11.13
C PRO A 174 9.22 13.23 10.62
N VAL A 175 9.53 12.18 9.85
CA VAL A 175 10.89 11.92 9.35
C VAL A 175 11.05 12.36 7.88
N LEU A 176 10.17 11.92 6.98
CA LEU A 176 10.27 12.26 5.55
C LEU A 176 9.60 13.60 5.22
N GLY A 177 8.58 13.99 5.98
CA GLY A 177 7.82 15.23 5.76
C GLY A 177 8.59 16.50 6.10
N VAL A 178 9.57 16.46 7.00
CA VAL A 178 10.35 17.64 7.43
C VAL A 178 11.61 17.89 6.60
N MET A 179 11.84 17.07 5.56
CA MET A 179 13.03 17.21 4.71
C MET A 179 13.02 18.50 3.86
N PRO A 180 14.19 19.10 3.57
CA PRO A 180 14.30 20.21 2.63
C PRO A 180 13.70 19.88 1.26
N ALA A 181 13.18 20.89 0.57
CA ALA A 181 12.50 20.70 -0.72
C ALA A 181 13.43 20.08 -1.78
N GLU A 182 14.70 20.48 -1.77
CA GLU A 182 15.74 19.98 -2.68
C GLU A 182 15.99 18.49 -2.45
N VAL A 183 16.02 18.05 -1.18
CA VAL A 183 16.19 16.63 -0.82
C VAL A 183 14.97 15.82 -1.25
N LYS A 184 13.76 16.33 -1.01
CA LYS A 184 12.51 15.67 -1.48
C LYS A 184 12.49 15.49 -3.00
N GLN A 185 12.87 16.53 -3.75
CA GLN A 185 12.98 16.46 -5.20
C GLN A 185 14.04 15.44 -5.65
N ALA A 186 15.20 15.41 -4.99
CA ALA A 186 16.25 14.44 -5.28
C ALA A 186 15.76 13.00 -5.05
N VAL A 187 15.12 12.71 -3.92
CA VAL A 187 14.51 11.41 -3.59
C VAL A 187 13.48 11.00 -4.65
N MET A 188 12.55 11.90 -5.00
CA MET A 188 11.54 11.63 -6.02
C MET A 188 12.17 11.33 -7.38
N SER A 189 13.23 12.05 -7.75
CA SER A 189 13.95 11.79 -9.01
C SER A 189 14.63 10.41 -9.02
N ILE A 190 15.23 9.99 -7.90
CA ILE A 190 15.86 8.67 -7.76
C ILE A 190 14.80 7.58 -7.84
N ALA A 191 13.67 7.74 -7.14
CA ALA A 191 12.58 6.78 -7.15
C ALA A 191 11.98 6.60 -8.56
N ASN A 192 11.77 7.70 -9.30
CA ASN A 192 11.26 7.64 -10.68
C ASN A 192 12.25 6.91 -11.60
N ARG A 193 13.55 7.27 -11.55
CA ARG A 193 14.58 6.56 -12.33
C ARG A 193 14.68 5.08 -11.96
N ALA A 194 14.55 4.75 -10.68
CA ALA A 194 14.54 3.37 -10.21
C ALA A 194 13.38 2.56 -10.81
N GLN A 195 12.17 3.14 -10.80
CA GLN A 195 10.99 2.52 -11.39
C GLN A 195 11.15 2.33 -12.90
N GLU A 196 11.66 3.35 -13.62
CA GLU A 196 11.93 3.26 -15.06
C GLU A 196 12.94 2.16 -15.38
N ARG A 197 14.04 2.04 -14.60
CA ARG A 197 15.03 0.96 -14.76
C ARG A 197 14.41 -0.43 -14.62
N ILE A 198 13.63 -0.64 -13.55
CA ILE A 198 12.98 -1.93 -13.29
C ILE A 198 11.97 -2.25 -14.39
N GLN A 199 11.16 -1.27 -14.78
CA GLN A 199 10.14 -1.44 -15.82
C GLN A 199 10.77 -1.76 -17.17
N ALA A 200 11.84 -1.05 -17.56
CA ALA A 200 12.57 -1.30 -18.80
C ALA A 200 13.14 -2.74 -18.83
N TYR A 201 13.72 -3.20 -17.72
CA TYR A 201 14.22 -4.57 -17.59
C TYR A 201 13.11 -5.62 -17.75
N ILE A 202 11.98 -5.44 -17.04
CA ILE A 202 10.83 -6.38 -17.13
C ILE A 202 10.28 -6.40 -18.56
N GLU A 203 10.15 -5.25 -19.21
CA GLU A 203 9.69 -5.17 -20.59
C GLU A 203 10.65 -5.82 -21.59
N GLU A 204 11.96 -5.70 -21.38
CA GLU A 204 12.97 -6.37 -22.19
C GLU A 204 12.87 -7.90 -22.05
N GLN A 205 12.77 -8.42 -20.82
CA GLN A 205 12.58 -9.86 -20.57
C GLN A 205 11.28 -10.36 -21.22
N ARG A 206 10.18 -9.61 -21.05
CA ARG A 206 8.90 -9.93 -21.68
C ARG A 206 9.01 -9.97 -23.21
N LYS A 207 9.66 -9.00 -23.84
CA LYS A 207 9.89 -8.97 -25.30
C LYS A 207 10.75 -10.15 -25.77
N ALA A 208 11.68 -10.60 -24.93
CA ALA A 208 12.50 -11.78 -25.17
C ALA A 208 11.78 -13.11 -24.89
N GLY A 209 10.53 -13.08 -24.39
CA GLY A 209 9.78 -14.29 -24.01
C GLY A 209 10.36 -15.01 -22.79
N ARG A 210 11.04 -14.28 -21.89
CA ARG A 210 11.68 -14.81 -20.68
C ARG A 210 11.00 -14.22 -19.45
N ASP A 211 11.03 -14.98 -18.36
CA ASP A 211 10.62 -14.48 -17.05
C ASP A 211 11.71 -13.59 -16.44
N PRO A 212 11.35 -12.50 -15.74
CA PRO A 212 12.32 -11.65 -15.06
C PRO A 212 13.17 -12.42 -14.03
N ASP A 213 14.49 -12.23 -14.08
CA ASP A 213 15.40 -12.80 -13.09
C ASP A 213 15.26 -12.04 -11.76
N GLN A 214 14.94 -12.77 -10.69
CA GLN A 214 14.78 -12.22 -9.36
C GLN A 214 16.09 -11.62 -8.82
N PHE A 215 17.24 -12.18 -9.20
CA PHE A 215 18.54 -11.69 -8.76
C PHE A 215 18.86 -10.32 -9.37
N GLU A 216 18.64 -10.16 -10.67
CA GLU A 216 18.83 -8.86 -11.34
C GLU A 216 17.85 -7.81 -10.82
N LEU A 217 16.59 -8.16 -10.55
CA LEU A 217 15.65 -7.26 -9.90
C LEU A 217 16.12 -6.81 -8.51
N ALA A 218 16.64 -7.74 -7.69
CA ALA A 218 17.19 -7.42 -6.38
C ALA A 218 18.44 -6.52 -6.49
N ARG A 219 19.29 -6.74 -7.48
CA ARG A 219 20.46 -5.90 -7.77
C ARG A 219 20.05 -4.46 -8.15
N LEU A 220 19.06 -4.28 -9.02
CA LEU A 220 18.54 -2.96 -9.39
C LEU A 220 17.96 -2.21 -8.18
N ARG A 221 17.27 -2.93 -7.28
CA ARG A 221 16.78 -2.38 -6.01
C ARG A 221 17.92 -1.99 -5.09
N GLN A 222 18.98 -2.79 -5.03
CA GLN A 222 20.17 -2.47 -4.22
C GLN A 222 20.89 -1.22 -4.72
N GLN A 223 20.98 -1.04 -6.04
CA GLN A 223 21.50 0.19 -6.62
C GLN A 223 20.68 1.41 -6.19
N THR A 224 19.35 1.29 -6.19
CA THR A 224 18.46 2.36 -5.74
C THR A 224 18.67 2.69 -4.25
N ARG A 225 18.82 1.66 -3.41
CA ARG A 225 19.12 1.84 -1.97
C ARG A 225 20.45 2.60 -1.76
N ALA A 226 21.47 2.29 -2.54
CA ALA A 226 22.77 2.98 -2.46
C ALA A 226 22.64 4.45 -2.87
N GLU A 227 21.95 4.75 -3.98
CA GLU A 227 21.69 6.13 -4.44
C GLU A 227 20.93 6.95 -3.39
N LEU A 228 19.94 6.33 -2.71
CA LEU A 228 19.21 6.99 -1.62
C LEU A 228 20.08 7.21 -0.37
N ALA A 229 20.98 6.28 -0.05
CA ALA A 229 21.87 6.38 1.10
C ALA A 229 22.89 7.54 0.98
N GLU A 230 23.18 8.01 -0.23
CA GLU A 230 24.06 9.17 -0.45
C GLU A 230 23.40 10.50 -0.06
N ILE A 231 22.06 10.58 -0.11
CA ILE A 231 21.31 11.82 0.12
C ILE A 231 20.45 11.79 1.38
N LEU A 232 20.15 10.61 1.92
CA LEU A 232 19.34 10.42 3.12
C LEU A 232 20.21 10.05 4.32
N SER A 233 19.88 10.59 5.49
CA SER A 233 20.42 10.07 6.75
C SER A 233 19.97 8.62 6.99
N PRO A 234 20.66 7.84 7.85
CA PRO A 234 20.27 6.47 8.15
C PRO A 234 18.81 6.33 8.60
N GLN A 235 18.33 7.25 9.44
CA GLN A 235 16.94 7.26 9.92
C GLN A 235 15.93 7.55 8.79
N GLN A 236 16.25 8.49 7.89
CA GLN A 236 15.38 8.80 6.75
C GLN A 236 15.37 7.66 5.72
N LEU A 237 16.52 7.02 5.47
CA LEU A 237 16.60 5.87 4.59
C LEU A 237 15.77 4.71 5.13
N GLU A 238 15.86 4.42 6.43
CA GLU A 238 15.05 3.40 7.07
C GLU A 238 13.56 3.67 6.91
N GLU A 239 13.09 4.88 7.25
CA GLU A 239 11.69 5.26 7.09
C GLU A 239 11.22 5.16 5.64
N PHE A 240 12.07 5.54 4.69
CA PHE A 240 11.78 5.36 3.27
C PHE A 240 11.63 3.88 2.90
N LEU A 241 12.53 3.01 3.36
CA LEU A 241 12.51 1.58 3.07
C LEU A 241 11.32 0.87 3.73
N LEU A 242 10.98 1.23 4.97
CA LEU A 242 9.79 0.74 5.66
C LEU A 242 8.51 1.01 4.87
N ARG A 243 8.46 2.12 4.13
CA ARG A 243 7.30 2.51 3.32
C ARG A 243 7.34 1.92 1.92
N TYR A 244 8.48 2.00 1.24
CA TYR A 244 8.56 1.82 -0.22
C TYR A 244 9.40 0.63 -0.69
N SER A 245 10.11 -0.07 0.20
CA SER A 245 10.92 -1.23 -0.22
C SER A 245 10.06 -2.45 -0.56
N ASP A 246 10.58 -3.29 -1.45
CA ASP A 246 9.98 -4.59 -1.79
C ASP A 246 9.88 -5.51 -0.56
N THR A 247 10.89 -5.52 0.30
CA THR A 247 10.90 -6.28 1.56
C THR A 247 9.75 -5.86 2.47
N ALA A 248 9.53 -4.55 2.64
CA ALA A 248 8.42 -4.05 3.45
C ALA A 248 7.06 -4.35 2.80
N GLN A 249 6.95 -4.27 1.47
CA GLN A 249 5.73 -4.63 0.75
C GLN A 249 5.40 -6.12 0.92
N ARG A 250 6.37 -7.02 0.75
CA ARG A 250 6.17 -8.47 0.95
C ARG A 250 5.80 -8.78 2.40
N LEU A 251 6.47 -8.14 3.36
CA LEU A 251 6.12 -8.29 4.78
C LEU A 251 4.68 -7.84 5.04
N ARG A 252 4.25 -6.67 4.55
CA ARG A 252 2.86 -6.21 4.66
C ARG A 252 1.86 -7.19 4.07
N GLN A 253 2.14 -7.73 2.89
CA GLN A 253 1.29 -8.72 2.24
C GLN A 253 1.16 -9.99 3.08
N GLN A 254 2.28 -10.52 3.57
CA GLN A 254 2.26 -11.69 4.44
C GLN A 254 1.50 -11.44 5.74
N LEU A 255 1.67 -10.27 6.37
CA LEU A 255 0.94 -9.92 7.59
C LEU A 255 -0.56 -9.69 7.33
N ALA A 256 -0.93 -9.18 6.15
CA ALA A 256 -2.33 -9.01 5.77
C ALA A 256 -3.06 -10.35 5.57
N GLU A 257 -2.36 -11.40 5.14
CA GLU A 257 -2.91 -12.76 5.11
C GLU A 257 -3.22 -13.30 6.51
N LEU A 258 -2.50 -12.80 7.53
CA LEU A 258 -2.75 -13.07 8.93
C LEU A 258 -3.84 -12.11 9.44
N LYS A 259 -5.07 -12.19 8.92
CA LYS A 259 -6.21 -11.26 9.18
C LYS A 259 -6.40 -10.77 10.63
N PHE A 260 -6.02 -11.59 11.62
CA PHE A 260 -6.18 -11.29 13.05
C PHE A 260 -4.89 -10.85 13.74
N PHE A 261 -3.77 -10.81 13.02
CA PHE A 261 -2.51 -10.29 13.49
C PHE A 261 -2.45 -8.79 13.20
N ASN A 262 -2.55 -7.99 14.25
CA ASN A 262 -2.53 -6.54 14.14
C ASN A 262 -1.19 -5.99 14.68
N PRO A 263 -0.14 -5.90 13.84
CA PRO A 263 1.16 -5.41 14.28
C PRO A 263 1.12 -3.92 14.61
N THR A 264 1.82 -3.54 15.68
CA THR A 264 2.19 -2.15 15.95
C THR A 264 3.26 -1.66 14.97
N PRO A 265 3.44 -0.34 14.78
CA PRO A 265 4.51 0.20 13.95
C PRO A 265 5.90 -0.30 14.37
N GLU A 266 6.13 -0.43 15.67
CA GLU A 266 7.39 -0.89 16.26
C GLU A 266 7.62 -2.38 16.01
N GLU A 267 6.58 -3.22 16.17
CA GLU A 267 6.65 -4.65 15.83
C GLU A 267 6.93 -4.83 14.34
N PHE A 268 6.23 -4.09 13.47
CA PHE A 268 6.48 -4.15 12.02
C PHE A 268 7.90 -3.71 11.68
N ARG A 269 8.39 -2.59 12.25
CA ARG A 269 9.76 -2.12 12.05
C ARG A 269 10.78 -3.17 12.46
N ALA A 270 10.60 -3.80 13.62
CA ALA A 270 11.50 -4.85 14.09
C ALA A 270 11.47 -6.09 13.19
N MET A 271 10.28 -6.52 12.74
CA MET A 271 10.15 -7.60 11.76
C MET A 271 10.80 -7.24 10.43
N PHE A 272 10.60 -6.02 9.94
CA PHE A 272 11.25 -5.52 8.73
C PHE A 272 12.78 -5.60 8.82
N HIS A 273 13.39 -5.17 9.93
CA HIS A 273 14.84 -5.29 10.11
C HIS A 273 15.33 -6.75 10.07
N ALA A 274 14.58 -7.67 10.68
CA ALA A 274 14.91 -9.09 10.64
C ALA A 274 14.89 -9.65 9.21
N TRP A 275 13.90 -9.25 8.41
CA TRP A 275 13.78 -9.61 7.00
C TRP A 275 14.86 -8.97 6.13
N ASP A 276 15.00 -7.65 6.20
CA ASP A 276 15.94 -6.87 5.39
C ASP A 276 17.38 -7.32 5.61
N ASN A 277 17.78 -7.60 6.86
CA ASN A 277 19.13 -8.09 7.16
C ASN A 277 19.44 -9.41 6.44
N VAL A 278 18.50 -10.35 6.45
CA VAL A 278 18.69 -11.66 5.81
C VAL A 278 18.70 -11.53 4.31
N GLU A 279 17.78 -10.78 3.72
CA GLU A 279 17.73 -10.58 2.27
C GLU A 279 19.00 -9.91 1.73
N GLN A 280 19.51 -8.89 2.42
CA GLN A 280 20.75 -8.21 2.07
C GLN A 280 21.96 -9.16 2.13
N ARG A 281 22.00 -10.08 3.11
CA ARG A 281 23.06 -11.10 3.21
C ARG A 281 22.95 -12.16 2.12
N ILE A 282 21.73 -12.61 1.80
CA ILE A 282 21.50 -13.55 0.69
C ILE A 282 21.98 -12.94 -0.62
N LEU A 283 21.61 -11.67 -0.89
CA LEU A 283 21.97 -10.97 -2.10
C LEU A 283 23.49 -10.77 -2.25
N ARG A 284 24.20 -10.58 -1.13
CA ARG A 284 25.65 -10.36 -1.14
C ARG A 284 26.45 -11.65 -1.24
N ASP A 285 26.07 -12.67 -0.47
CA ASP A 285 26.94 -13.81 -0.18
C ASP A 285 26.45 -15.11 -0.85
N TYR A 286 25.18 -15.23 -1.22
CA TYR A 286 24.55 -16.50 -1.60
C TYR A 286 23.73 -16.43 -2.89
N THR A 287 24.34 -15.90 -3.96
CA THR A 287 23.69 -15.66 -5.26
C THR A 287 23.67 -16.89 -6.16
N ALA A 288 24.62 -17.80 -5.99
CA ALA A 288 24.71 -19.05 -6.75
C ALA A 288 23.67 -20.07 -6.29
N ASP A 289 23.18 -20.89 -7.22
CA ASP A 289 22.26 -22.00 -6.94
C ASP A 289 23.05 -23.29 -6.64
N THR A 290 23.74 -23.31 -5.49
CA THR A 290 24.46 -24.50 -5.02
C THR A 290 23.81 -25.08 -3.76
N PRO A 291 23.97 -26.40 -3.48
CA PRO A 291 23.47 -27.01 -2.26
C PRO A 291 23.96 -26.31 -0.98
N GLU A 292 25.19 -25.82 -0.97
CA GLU A 292 25.78 -25.07 0.15
C GLU A 292 25.08 -23.72 0.33
N ALA A 293 24.80 -23.01 -0.77
CA ALA A 293 24.05 -21.75 -0.74
C ALA A 293 22.62 -21.97 -0.26
N ALA A 294 21.96 -23.06 -0.67
CA ALA A 294 20.62 -23.43 -0.20
C ALA A 294 20.61 -23.71 1.32
N GLN A 295 21.62 -24.44 1.84
CA GLN A 295 21.73 -24.69 3.27
C GLN A 295 22.00 -23.40 4.06
N ALA A 296 22.85 -22.52 3.55
CA ALA A 296 23.13 -21.23 4.18
C ALA A 296 21.88 -20.33 4.22
N ARG A 297 21.08 -20.29 3.14
CA ARG A 297 19.79 -19.57 3.11
C ARG A 297 18.83 -20.08 4.19
N ARG A 298 18.70 -21.40 4.36
CA ARG A 298 17.89 -21.99 5.45
C ARG A 298 18.37 -21.59 6.84
N ALA A 299 19.69 -21.51 7.05
CA ALA A 299 20.24 -21.05 8.33
C ALA A 299 19.93 -19.56 8.59
N LEU A 300 19.98 -18.72 7.55
CA LEU A 300 19.59 -17.31 7.66
C LEU A 300 18.09 -17.15 7.92
N GLU A 301 17.24 -17.98 7.31
CA GLU A 301 15.80 -18.00 7.58
C GLU A 301 15.50 -18.37 9.03
N ALA A 302 16.23 -19.34 9.60
CA ALA A 302 16.13 -19.66 11.03
C ALA A 302 16.55 -18.48 11.91
N GLN A 303 17.63 -17.78 11.54
CA GLN A 303 18.08 -16.57 12.25
C GLN A 303 17.02 -15.46 12.20
N ARG A 304 16.33 -15.29 11.06
CA ARG A 304 15.21 -14.36 10.93
C ARG A 304 14.07 -14.72 11.89
N GLU A 305 13.69 -15.99 11.97
CA GLU A 305 12.64 -16.45 12.88
C GLU A 305 12.98 -16.19 14.35
N ASP A 306 14.23 -16.40 14.76
CA ASP A 306 14.68 -16.08 16.11
C ASP A 306 14.66 -14.57 16.38
N ALA A 307 15.06 -13.75 15.40
CA ALA A 307 14.97 -12.29 15.50
C ALA A 307 13.52 -11.81 15.63
N ILE A 308 12.58 -12.37 14.86
CA ILE A 308 11.14 -12.09 14.97
C ILE A 308 10.61 -12.51 16.34
N ARG A 309 11.00 -13.68 16.85
CA ARG A 309 10.61 -14.13 18.19
C ARG A 309 11.06 -13.18 19.29
N ASN A 310 12.29 -12.70 19.20
CA ASN A 310 12.84 -11.75 20.17
C ASN A 310 12.16 -10.38 20.08
N ALA A 311 11.83 -9.93 18.86
CA ALA A 311 11.16 -8.66 18.63
C ALA A 311 9.71 -8.64 19.15
N LEU A 312 8.95 -9.70 18.89
CA LEU A 312 7.54 -9.81 19.28
C LEU A 312 7.38 -10.23 20.77
N GLY A 313 8.37 -10.91 21.33
CA GLY A 313 8.26 -11.56 22.63
C GLY A 313 7.45 -12.87 22.57
N PRO A 314 7.49 -13.69 23.64
CA PRO A 314 7.04 -15.08 23.60
C PRO A 314 5.54 -15.25 23.32
N GLN A 315 4.69 -14.42 23.95
CA GLN A 315 3.23 -14.52 23.78
C GLN A 315 2.80 -14.09 22.38
N ARG A 316 3.29 -12.94 21.92
CA ARG A 316 2.92 -12.39 20.61
C ARG A 316 3.49 -13.22 19.46
N TYR A 317 4.70 -13.77 19.62
CA TYR A 317 5.26 -14.73 18.67
C TYR A 317 4.43 -16.03 18.61
N ALA A 318 3.92 -16.52 19.74
CA ALA A 318 3.05 -17.70 19.75
C ALA A 318 1.76 -17.46 18.97
N GLU A 319 1.17 -16.27 19.09
CA GLU A 319 0.00 -15.86 18.31
C GLU A 319 0.33 -15.73 16.82
N TYR A 320 1.41 -15.04 16.47
CA TYR A 320 1.94 -14.93 15.10
C TYR A 320 2.12 -16.31 14.47
N ARG A 321 2.74 -17.25 15.19
CA ARG A 321 2.96 -18.64 14.75
C ARG A 321 1.65 -19.39 14.54
N LYS A 322 0.70 -19.28 15.46
CA LYS A 322 -0.61 -19.95 15.33
C LYS A 322 -1.39 -19.41 14.13
N LEU A 323 -1.36 -18.11 13.87
CA LEU A 323 -2.06 -17.51 12.74
C LEU A 323 -1.52 -17.91 11.37
N GLN A 324 -0.31 -18.48 11.29
CA GLN A 324 0.19 -19.08 10.06
C GLN A 324 -0.56 -20.37 9.69
N ASP A 325 -1.20 -21.04 10.67
CA ASP A 325 -2.02 -22.22 10.44
C ASP A 325 -3.40 -21.80 9.89
N PRO A 326 -3.79 -22.24 8.67
CA PRO A 326 -5.12 -21.99 8.12
C PRO A 326 -6.26 -22.42 9.04
N VAL A 327 -6.10 -23.56 9.73
CA VAL A 327 -7.14 -24.12 10.62
C VAL A 327 -7.36 -23.21 11.83
N TYR A 328 -6.29 -22.63 12.37
CA TYR A 328 -6.42 -21.66 13.47
C TYR A 328 -7.08 -20.36 13.00
N ARG A 329 -6.79 -19.89 11.78
CA ARG A 329 -7.47 -18.72 11.21
C ARG A 329 -8.98 -18.95 11.06
N ASP A 330 -9.39 -20.12 10.59
CA ASP A 330 -10.81 -20.49 10.48
C ASP A 330 -11.49 -20.56 11.86
N ALA A 331 -10.79 -21.10 12.86
CA ALA A 331 -11.27 -21.14 14.24
C ALA A 331 -11.47 -19.73 14.84
N VAL A 332 -10.53 -18.80 14.63
CA VAL A 332 -10.66 -17.40 15.06
C VAL A 332 -11.83 -16.72 14.34
N ALA A 333 -11.97 -16.94 13.02
CA ALA A 333 -13.08 -16.39 12.26
C ALA A 333 -14.45 -16.90 12.76
N GLY A 334 -14.56 -18.19 13.07
CA GLY A 334 -15.76 -18.79 13.64
C GLY A 334 -16.10 -18.21 15.02
N ALA A 335 -15.09 -18.08 15.89
CA ALA A 335 -15.23 -17.50 17.22
C ALA A 335 -15.72 -16.04 17.18
N LEU A 336 -15.14 -15.22 16.30
CA LEU A 336 -15.55 -13.82 16.11
C LEU A 336 -16.97 -13.70 15.57
N LYS A 337 -17.33 -14.53 14.58
CA LYS A 337 -18.69 -14.55 14.01
C LYS A 337 -19.75 -14.90 15.07
N ALA A 338 -19.42 -15.77 16.02
CA ALA A 338 -20.29 -16.15 17.11
C ALA A 338 -20.29 -15.13 18.27
N GLY A 339 -19.45 -14.10 18.24
CA GLY A 339 -19.31 -13.12 19.32
C GLY A 339 -18.58 -13.66 20.56
N VAL A 340 -17.86 -14.78 20.44
CA VAL A 340 -17.11 -15.43 21.54
C VAL A 340 -15.65 -15.60 21.15
N PRO A 341 -14.82 -14.54 21.14
CA PRO A 341 -13.43 -14.60 20.66
C PRO A 341 -12.55 -15.59 21.45
N THR A 342 -12.85 -15.79 22.73
CA THR A 342 -12.14 -16.72 23.62
C THR A 342 -12.30 -18.19 23.20
N ALA A 343 -13.31 -18.52 22.39
CA ALA A 343 -13.55 -19.88 21.89
C ALA A 343 -12.55 -20.33 20.81
N ALA A 344 -11.77 -19.41 20.22
CA ALA A 344 -10.90 -19.72 19.07
C ALA A 344 -9.93 -20.87 19.35
N GLN A 345 -9.33 -20.91 20.54
CA GLN A 345 -8.40 -21.99 20.92
C GLN A 345 -9.12 -23.34 21.01
N ALA A 346 -10.32 -23.38 21.61
CA ALA A 346 -11.11 -24.61 21.72
C ALA A 346 -11.57 -25.10 20.34
N LEU A 347 -12.03 -24.19 19.46
CA LEU A 347 -12.42 -24.53 18.09
C LEU A 347 -11.25 -25.11 17.28
N TYR A 348 -10.05 -24.56 17.46
CA TYR A 348 -8.84 -25.06 16.82
C TYR A 348 -8.47 -26.46 17.29
N GLU A 349 -8.53 -26.73 18.60
CA GLU A 349 -8.28 -28.04 19.19
C GLU A 349 -9.33 -29.08 18.74
N ILE A 350 -10.61 -28.70 18.70
CA ILE A 350 -11.69 -29.52 18.16
C ILE A 350 -11.38 -29.87 16.69
N SER A 351 -11.05 -28.90 15.85
CA SER A 351 -10.75 -29.17 14.44
C SER A 351 -9.55 -30.09 14.24
N GLN A 352 -8.48 -29.94 15.01
CA GLN A 352 -7.31 -30.81 14.92
C GLN A 352 -7.60 -32.23 15.36
N THR A 353 -8.29 -32.39 16.49
CA THR A 353 -8.66 -33.72 17.03
C THR A 353 -9.61 -34.45 16.09
N THR A 354 -10.63 -33.76 15.55
CA THR A 354 -11.52 -34.31 14.52
C THR A 354 -10.73 -34.72 13.27
N ALA A 355 -9.83 -33.88 12.75
CA ALA A 355 -9.04 -34.20 11.57
C ALA A 355 -8.17 -35.46 11.78
N ALA A 356 -7.51 -35.58 12.93
CA ALA A 356 -6.71 -36.75 13.27
C ALA A 356 -7.56 -38.03 13.35
N GLU A 357 -8.76 -37.94 13.93
CA GLU A 357 -9.66 -39.08 14.08
C GLU A 357 -10.28 -39.51 12.72
N LEU A 358 -10.65 -38.55 11.88
CA LEU A 358 -11.12 -38.84 10.52
C LEU A 358 -10.03 -39.53 9.69
N GLU A 359 -8.78 -39.08 9.79
CA GLU A 359 -7.66 -39.76 9.11
C GLU A 359 -7.44 -41.18 9.65
N ARG A 360 -7.55 -41.38 10.97
CA ARG A 360 -7.49 -42.71 11.60
C ARG A 360 -8.58 -43.64 11.04
N ILE A 361 -9.83 -43.18 10.96
CA ILE A 361 -10.97 -43.96 10.45
C ILE A 361 -10.81 -44.27 8.96
N LYS A 362 -10.33 -43.32 8.16
CA LYS A 362 -10.09 -43.53 6.72
C LYS A 362 -8.99 -44.56 6.46
N GLN A 363 -7.94 -44.56 7.28
CA GLN A 363 -6.77 -45.43 7.12
C GLN A 363 -6.97 -46.82 7.75
N ASP A 364 -8.06 -47.04 8.51
CA ASP A 364 -8.34 -48.31 9.16
C ASP A 364 -8.77 -49.39 8.13
N PRO A 365 -7.94 -50.43 7.90
CA PRO A 365 -8.26 -51.48 6.93
C PRO A 365 -9.30 -52.48 7.45
N THR A 366 -9.68 -52.41 8.74
CA THR A 366 -10.64 -53.35 9.36
C THR A 366 -12.10 -52.95 9.12
N LEU A 367 -12.34 -51.69 8.72
CA LEU A 367 -13.68 -51.16 8.50
C LEU A 367 -14.17 -51.41 7.06
N THR A 368 -15.38 -51.94 6.93
CA THR A 368 -16.11 -51.91 5.66
C THR A 368 -16.55 -50.49 5.30
N ASP A 369 -16.86 -50.24 4.03
CA ASP A 369 -17.27 -48.90 3.57
C ASP A 369 -18.50 -48.36 4.32
N ALA A 370 -19.50 -49.21 4.55
CA ALA A 370 -20.70 -48.84 5.31
C ALA A 370 -20.39 -48.52 6.79
N GLN A 371 -19.49 -49.28 7.42
CA GLN A 371 -19.08 -49.02 8.81
C GLN A 371 -18.24 -47.74 8.89
N ARG A 372 -17.36 -47.50 7.93
CA ARG A 372 -16.55 -46.28 7.85
C ARG A 372 -17.43 -45.04 7.77
N GLU A 373 -18.49 -45.06 6.96
CA GLU A 373 -19.43 -43.95 6.85
C GLU A 373 -20.16 -43.67 8.18
N ILE A 374 -20.55 -44.72 8.92
CA ILE A 374 -21.19 -44.58 10.23
C ILE A 374 -20.24 -43.93 11.25
N GLU A 375 -18.98 -44.37 11.31
CA GLU A 375 -18.00 -43.81 12.23
C GLU A 375 -17.65 -42.35 11.89
N ILE A 376 -17.53 -42.01 10.60
CA ILE A 376 -17.35 -40.62 10.16
C ILE A 376 -18.51 -39.75 10.63
N ARG A 377 -19.76 -40.18 10.44
CA ARG A 377 -20.94 -39.42 10.88
C ARG A 377 -20.99 -39.22 12.40
N LYS A 378 -20.53 -40.20 13.19
CA LYS A 378 -20.43 -40.05 14.65
C LYS A 378 -19.42 -38.97 15.03
N VAL A 379 -18.23 -38.99 14.42
CA VAL A 379 -17.20 -37.97 14.66
C VAL A 379 -17.69 -36.58 14.25
N GLU A 380 -18.39 -36.45 13.13
CA GLU A 380 -19.01 -35.18 12.71
C GLU A 380 -20.06 -34.68 13.72
N LEU A 381 -20.89 -35.60 14.25
CA LEU A 381 -21.87 -35.26 15.29
C LEU A 381 -21.17 -34.80 16.57
N GLU A 382 -20.12 -35.50 17.02
CA GLU A 382 -19.33 -35.12 18.18
C GLU A 382 -18.63 -33.76 17.99
N GLN A 383 -18.06 -33.52 16.80
CA GLN A 383 -17.49 -32.23 16.43
C GLN A 383 -18.52 -31.11 16.51
N SER A 384 -19.73 -31.33 15.97
CA SER A 384 -20.79 -30.32 15.99
C SER A 384 -21.23 -29.98 17.42
N LYS A 385 -21.35 -30.99 18.29
CA LYS A 385 -21.67 -30.83 19.72
C LYS A 385 -20.57 -30.08 20.46
N ALA A 386 -19.31 -30.48 20.26
CA ALA A 386 -18.16 -29.83 20.88
C ALA A 386 -18.03 -28.37 20.43
N THR A 387 -18.28 -28.09 19.16
CA THR A 387 -18.30 -26.73 18.58
C THR A 387 -19.41 -25.89 19.20
N ALA A 388 -20.64 -26.43 19.30
CA ALA A 388 -21.76 -25.74 19.94
C ALA A 388 -21.45 -25.40 21.41
N LEU A 389 -20.87 -26.35 22.16
CA LEU A 389 -20.44 -26.13 23.54
C LEU A 389 -19.37 -25.05 23.65
N ALA A 390 -18.35 -25.09 22.79
CA ALA A 390 -17.28 -24.08 22.77
C ALA A 390 -17.81 -22.68 22.45
N LEU A 391 -18.86 -22.58 21.64
CA LEU A 391 -19.54 -21.33 21.29
C LEU A 391 -20.62 -20.90 22.32
N GLY A 392 -20.87 -21.68 23.36
CA GLY A 392 -21.94 -21.41 24.33
C GLY A 392 -23.36 -21.53 23.76
N GLN A 393 -23.52 -22.27 22.65
CA GLN A 393 -24.80 -22.53 22.00
C GLN A 393 -25.49 -23.75 22.64
N ALA A 394 -26.82 -23.73 22.65
CA ALA A 394 -27.59 -24.89 23.12
C ALA A 394 -27.37 -26.08 22.19
N ILE A 395 -27.06 -27.25 22.76
CA ILE A 395 -26.99 -28.51 22.03
C ILE A 395 -28.43 -28.89 21.66
N ILE A 396 -28.78 -28.75 20.39
CA ILE A 396 -30.04 -29.30 19.87
C ILE A 396 -29.80 -30.80 19.70
N GLU A 397 -30.22 -31.60 20.66
CA GLU A 397 -30.29 -33.05 20.47
C GLU A 397 -31.28 -33.33 19.33
N GLU A 398 -30.82 -33.99 18.27
CA GLU A 398 -31.71 -34.44 17.20
C GLU A 398 -32.78 -35.31 17.85
N PRO A 399 -34.08 -34.97 17.75
CA PRO A 399 -35.12 -35.75 18.39
C PRO A 399 -34.99 -37.19 17.87
N PRO A 400 -35.10 -38.20 18.75
CA PRO A 400 -34.94 -39.59 18.32
C PRO A 400 -35.83 -39.82 17.10
N PRO A 401 -35.32 -40.56 16.07
CA PRO A 401 -36.09 -40.80 14.87
C PRO A 401 -37.47 -41.27 15.30
N MET A 402 -38.50 -40.55 14.84
CA MET A 402 -39.87 -40.84 15.26
C MET A 402 -40.11 -42.34 15.09
N PRO A 403 -40.65 -43.03 16.12
CA PRO A 403 -40.81 -44.46 16.05
C PRO A 403 -41.58 -44.83 14.77
N PRO A 404 -41.15 -45.88 14.05
CA PRO A 404 -41.81 -46.30 12.82
C PRO A 404 -43.28 -46.55 13.08
N VAL A 405 -44.11 -46.29 12.07
CA VAL A 405 -45.55 -46.57 12.19
C VAL A 405 -45.72 -48.08 12.07
N LEU A 406 -46.21 -48.71 13.14
CA LEU A 406 -46.54 -50.13 13.11
C LEU A 406 -47.88 -50.32 12.39
N VAL A 407 -47.85 -50.98 11.24
CA VAL A 407 -49.04 -51.39 10.50
C VAL A 407 -49.33 -52.84 10.79
N GLN A 408 -50.55 -53.16 11.22
CA GLN A 408 -50.99 -54.54 11.35
C GLN A 408 -51.19 -55.16 9.96
N TYR A 409 -50.55 -56.30 9.73
CA TYR A 409 -50.65 -57.08 8.52
C TYR A 409 -51.11 -58.49 8.86
N ASN A 410 -52.15 -58.96 8.16
CA ASN A 410 -52.61 -60.33 8.26
C ASN A 410 -51.94 -61.17 7.17
N MET A 411 -51.22 -62.19 7.58
CA MET A 411 -50.48 -63.09 6.69
C MET A 411 -51.42 -63.83 5.73
N GLY A 412 -51.22 -63.65 4.43
CA GLY A 412 -51.96 -64.34 3.38
C GLY A 412 -51.52 -65.79 3.18
N PRO A 413 -52.29 -66.58 2.40
CA PRO A 413 -51.83 -67.88 1.92
C PRO A 413 -50.55 -67.66 1.11
N PHE A 414 -49.47 -68.36 1.47
CA PHE A 414 -48.13 -68.26 0.86
C PHE A 414 -47.26 -67.05 1.23
N ASP A 415 -47.67 -66.24 2.21
CA ASP A 415 -46.79 -65.20 2.74
C ASP A 415 -45.63 -65.80 3.55
N THR A 416 -44.43 -65.26 3.30
CA THR A 416 -43.24 -65.46 4.13
C THR A 416 -42.77 -64.10 4.62
N LEU A 417 -42.05 -64.06 5.74
CA LEU A 417 -41.48 -62.81 6.23
C LEU A 417 -40.59 -62.12 5.20
N GLN A 418 -39.88 -62.88 4.35
CA GLN A 418 -39.05 -62.33 3.27
C GLN A 418 -39.89 -61.60 2.21
N ASN A 419 -40.99 -62.19 1.76
CA ASN A 419 -41.84 -61.57 0.75
C ASN A 419 -42.62 -60.39 1.32
N VAL A 420 -43.07 -60.47 2.57
CA VAL A 420 -43.73 -59.37 3.27
C VAL A 420 -42.74 -58.21 3.49
N ALA A 421 -41.53 -58.49 3.96
CA ALA A 421 -40.45 -57.51 4.10
C ALA A 421 -40.18 -56.79 2.77
N ALA A 422 -40.00 -57.55 1.68
CA ALA A 422 -39.79 -57.00 0.35
C ALA A 422 -40.98 -56.14 -0.14
N ARG A 423 -42.22 -56.56 0.14
CA ARG A 423 -43.43 -55.84 -0.24
C ARG A 423 -43.55 -54.47 0.42
N PHE A 424 -43.14 -54.37 1.68
CA PHE A 424 -43.23 -53.14 2.48
C PHE A 424 -41.94 -52.32 2.49
N GLY A 425 -40.89 -52.78 1.79
CA GLY A 425 -39.60 -52.09 1.74
C GLY A 425 -38.86 -52.05 3.08
N VAL A 426 -39.08 -53.06 3.93
CA VAL A 426 -38.45 -53.21 5.25
C VAL A 426 -37.63 -54.49 5.28
N SER A 427 -36.78 -54.66 6.29
CA SER A 427 -36.02 -55.89 6.51
C SER A 427 -36.79 -56.91 7.38
N VAL A 428 -36.45 -58.18 7.23
CA VAL A 428 -37.02 -59.26 8.08
C VAL A 428 -36.70 -59.01 9.56
N ASN A 429 -35.49 -58.54 9.87
CA ASN A 429 -35.08 -58.23 11.24
C ASN A 429 -35.90 -57.10 11.86
N GLU A 430 -36.28 -56.08 11.07
CA GLU A 430 -37.16 -55.01 11.54
C GLU A 430 -38.56 -55.54 11.87
N ILE A 431 -39.12 -56.42 11.03
CA ILE A 431 -40.41 -57.07 11.32
C ILE A 431 -40.32 -57.94 12.58
N VAL A 432 -39.28 -58.77 12.72
CA VAL A 432 -39.11 -59.61 13.91
C VAL A 432 -38.95 -58.77 15.18
N SER A 433 -38.18 -57.68 15.12
CA SER A 433 -37.99 -56.76 16.24
C SER A 433 -39.29 -56.03 16.64
N ALA A 434 -40.18 -55.77 15.68
CA ALA A 434 -41.49 -55.17 15.93
C ALA A 434 -42.52 -56.16 16.53
N ASN A 435 -42.23 -57.46 16.56
CA ASN A 435 -43.12 -58.52 17.05
C ASN A 435 -42.45 -59.36 18.16
N PRO A 436 -42.13 -58.78 19.31
CA PRO A 436 -41.51 -59.51 20.41
C PRO A 436 -42.41 -60.67 20.89
N GLY A 437 -41.88 -61.89 20.90
CA GLY A 437 -42.60 -63.11 21.29
C GLY A 437 -43.20 -63.92 20.15
N MET A 438 -43.11 -63.44 18.89
CA MET A 438 -43.45 -64.21 17.70
C MET A 438 -42.29 -65.15 17.32
N ASP A 439 -42.61 -66.39 16.94
CA ASP A 439 -41.64 -67.33 16.36
C ASP A 439 -41.68 -67.22 14.81
N PRO A 440 -40.63 -66.68 14.17
CA PRO A 440 -40.58 -66.47 12.72
C PRO A 440 -40.77 -67.75 11.90
N ASN A 441 -40.47 -68.92 12.48
CA ASN A 441 -40.52 -70.22 11.81
C ASN A 441 -41.88 -70.91 11.94
N ARG A 442 -42.81 -70.35 12.73
CA ARG A 442 -44.11 -70.99 13.03
C ARG A 442 -45.31 -70.17 12.55
N LEU A 443 -45.06 -69.16 11.72
CA LEU A 443 -46.09 -68.30 11.15
C LEU A 443 -46.99 -69.05 10.16
N LYS A 444 -48.30 -68.78 10.24
CA LYS A 444 -49.35 -69.38 9.41
C LYS A 444 -50.18 -68.30 8.71
N PRO A 445 -50.84 -68.66 7.59
CA PRO A 445 -51.87 -67.80 7.01
C PRO A 445 -52.95 -67.49 8.06
N GLY A 446 -53.29 -66.21 8.21
CA GLY A 446 -54.21 -65.71 9.24
C GLY A 446 -53.52 -65.08 10.46
N ASP A 447 -52.20 -65.27 10.62
CA ASP A 447 -51.46 -64.67 11.73
C ASP A 447 -51.31 -63.16 11.54
N MET A 448 -51.51 -62.42 12.64
CA MET A 448 -51.37 -60.96 12.68
C MET A 448 -49.94 -60.59 13.09
N ILE A 449 -49.28 -59.79 12.25
CA ILE A 449 -47.94 -59.27 12.50
C ILE A 449 -47.92 -57.74 12.40
N TYR A 450 -46.99 -57.09 13.09
CA TYR A 450 -46.72 -55.66 12.99
C TYR A 450 -45.57 -55.40 12.03
N VAL A 451 -45.81 -54.58 11.00
CA VAL A 451 -44.80 -54.18 10.01
C VAL A 451 -44.40 -52.73 10.29
N PRO A 452 -43.12 -52.44 10.63
CA PRO A 452 -42.66 -51.10 10.94
C PRO A 452 -42.36 -50.29 9.68
N LEU A 453 -43.28 -49.41 9.27
CA LEU A 453 -43.07 -48.54 8.11
C LEU A 453 -42.33 -47.25 8.51
N PRO A 454 -41.32 -46.81 7.73
CA PRO A 454 -40.71 -45.50 7.92
C PRO A 454 -41.77 -44.41 7.69
N ARG A 455 -41.82 -43.39 8.56
CA ARG A 455 -42.64 -42.21 8.31
C ARG A 455 -42.04 -41.46 7.13
N VAL A 456 -42.71 -41.48 5.98
CA VAL A 456 -42.39 -40.59 4.88
C VAL A 456 -42.80 -39.18 5.31
N THR A 457 -41.85 -38.34 5.71
CA THR A 457 -42.06 -36.89 5.79
C THR A 457 -42.35 -36.39 4.38
N ARG A 458 -43.56 -35.88 4.17
CA ARG A 458 -43.99 -35.28 2.91
C ARG A 458 -43.61 -33.81 2.84
#